data_AF-A0A420WDC0-F1
#
_entry.id   AF-A0A420WDC0-F1
#
_cell.length_a   1.000
_cell.length_b   1.000
_cell.length_c   1.000
_cell.angle_alpha   90.00
_cell.angle_beta   90.00
_cell.angle_gamma   90.00
#
_symmetry.space_group_name_H-M   'P 1'
#
loop_
_entity.id
_entity.type
_entity.pdbx_description
1 polymer ?
#
loop_
_entity_poly.entity_id
_entity_poly.type
_entity_poly.pdbx_seq_one_letter_code
_entity_poly.pdbx_strand_id
1 'polypeptide(L)'
;MKPRRILYSAAEREWIKSNSRRPRKDMHADFVQKFGREDVSIHNIKSLCTREGWVTRTPRPKIVLTPAELNWIKTHRKNPRAQTLKSLHAKFGRTDIDVKNLQSIYTRKGWLRRQNAHRGWISYSEEELAWIKSHASMPRNAIFELFVETFKRTDVRQDDIKSLCTRRKWRAASDGRFKKGTIPPNKGKKKVTLHPNTLRAQFKAGHQPANSKPLGYERICSKNGYILIKVAQTNPYTGAPTRIMPKHRYLWEQENGPIPAGCVLRCLDNNKLNTDPNNWICISLSLNARLNIAGYNEAPASLRPSILTTQMLKDKVGEHRPSPMQIIAAKEGFKRPSRRAKPADNLRDLIEETVFDFNPSHYAQKIDQAIAAAWHGGANLSDWAVPLPFLKNDETPTTIHIDWRRLRRRPDLRNRLKQLIEATL
;
A
#
# COMPACT_ATOMS: atom_id res chain seq x y z
N MET A 1 1.19 -22.11 -15.88
CA MET A 1 2.11 -23.24 -15.63
C MET A 1 3.41 -22.94 -16.36
N LYS A 2 4.57 -22.95 -15.70
CA LYS A 2 5.85 -22.91 -16.44
C LYS A 2 5.94 -24.20 -17.26
N PRO A 3 6.29 -24.16 -18.56
CA PRO A 3 6.43 -25.37 -19.35
C PRO A 3 7.45 -26.31 -18.68
N ARG A 4 7.18 -27.63 -18.69
CA ARG A 4 8.10 -28.63 -18.13
C ARG A 4 9.44 -28.48 -18.84
N ARG A 5 10.53 -28.41 -18.06
CA ARG A 5 11.89 -28.29 -18.60
C ARG A 5 12.23 -29.62 -19.28
N ILE A 6 12.40 -29.60 -20.60
CA ILE A 6 12.85 -30.79 -21.34
C ILE A 6 14.25 -31.16 -20.86
N LEU A 7 14.41 -32.40 -20.43
CA LEU A 7 15.69 -32.98 -20.07
C LEU A 7 16.35 -33.53 -21.33
N TYR A 8 17.60 -33.14 -21.53
CA TYR A 8 18.43 -33.59 -22.63
C TYR A 8 19.52 -34.51 -22.07
N SER A 9 19.76 -35.65 -22.72
CA SER A 9 20.87 -36.54 -22.39
C SER A 9 22.23 -35.87 -22.71
N ALA A 10 23.32 -36.43 -22.17
CA ALA A 10 24.66 -35.93 -22.47
C ALA A 10 24.96 -35.96 -23.98
N ALA A 11 24.62 -37.08 -24.64
CA ALA A 11 24.78 -37.27 -26.08
C ALA A 11 23.91 -36.29 -26.91
N GLU A 12 22.67 -36.04 -26.49
CA GLU A 12 21.79 -35.06 -27.15
C GLU A 12 22.37 -33.63 -27.05
N ARG A 13 22.88 -33.24 -25.86
CA ARG A 13 23.48 -31.91 -25.66
C ARG A 13 24.75 -31.73 -26.50
N GLU A 14 25.60 -32.74 -26.54
CA GLU A 14 26.85 -32.70 -27.31
C GLU A 14 26.58 -32.63 -28.81
N TRP A 15 25.61 -33.40 -29.31
CA TRP A 15 25.20 -33.32 -30.71
C TRP A 15 24.61 -31.95 -31.07
N ILE A 16 23.75 -31.38 -30.21
CA ILE A 16 23.18 -30.04 -30.39
C ILE A 16 24.28 -28.97 -30.37
N LYS A 17 25.28 -29.11 -29.50
CA LYS A 17 26.44 -28.20 -29.43
C LYS A 17 27.21 -28.20 -30.75
N SER A 18 27.56 -29.38 -31.25
CA SER A 18 28.32 -29.54 -32.51
C SER A 18 27.55 -29.04 -33.74
N ASN A 19 26.22 -29.13 -33.72
CA ASN A 19 25.36 -28.66 -34.83
C ASN A 19 24.81 -27.24 -34.65
N SER A 20 25.16 -26.55 -33.57
CA SER A 20 24.55 -25.28 -33.16
C SER A 20 24.71 -24.12 -34.15
N ARG A 21 25.66 -24.21 -35.08
CA ARG A 21 25.94 -23.23 -36.15
C ARG A 21 25.03 -23.38 -37.38
N ARG A 22 24.32 -24.50 -37.53
CA ARG A 22 23.41 -24.77 -38.65
C ARG A 22 22.07 -24.03 -38.49
N PRO A 23 21.31 -23.82 -39.58
CA PRO A 23 19.95 -23.29 -39.48
C PRO A 23 19.09 -24.12 -38.52
N ARG A 24 18.30 -23.45 -37.67
CA ARG A 24 17.56 -24.10 -36.57
C ARG A 24 16.50 -25.09 -37.04
N LYS A 25 15.95 -24.87 -38.23
CA LYS A 25 14.95 -25.73 -38.85
C LYS A 25 15.59 -27.07 -39.25
N ASP A 26 16.70 -27.00 -39.97
CA ASP A 26 17.39 -28.18 -40.50
C ASP A 26 18.00 -29.01 -39.35
N MET A 27 18.63 -28.34 -38.38
CA MET A 27 19.17 -29.02 -37.19
C MET A 27 18.07 -29.71 -36.36
N HIS A 28 16.86 -29.13 -36.29
CA HIS A 28 15.74 -29.77 -35.58
C HIS A 28 15.24 -31.01 -36.31
N ALA A 29 15.11 -30.95 -37.63
CA ALA A 29 14.73 -32.11 -38.44
C ALA A 29 15.73 -33.28 -38.25
N ASP A 30 17.03 -33.00 -38.36
CA ASP A 30 18.08 -34.00 -38.14
C ASP A 30 18.11 -34.52 -36.69
N PHE A 31 17.81 -33.65 -35.70
CA PHE A 31 17.74 -34.05 -34.30
C PHE A 31 16.59 -35.04 -34.05
N VAL A 32 15.40 -34.75 -34.60
CA VAL A 32 14.24 -35.64 -34.50
C VAL A 32 14.53 -36.96 -35.22
N GLN A 33 15.13 -36.91 -36.41
CA GLN A 33 15.51 -38.12 -37.16
C GLN A 33 16.55 -38.97 -36.40
N LYS A 34 17.55 -38.35 -35.78
CA LYS A 34 18.64 -39.06 -35.11
C LYS A 34 18.26 -39.64 -33.75
N PHE A 35 17.45 -38.90 -32.96
CA PHE A 35 17.14 -39.28 -31.58
C PHE A 35 15.69 -39.74 -31.38
N GLY A 36 14.84 -39.68 -32.41
CA GLY A 36 13.43 -40.08 -32.33
C GLY A 36 12.57 -39.21 -31.39
N ARG A 37 13.02 -37.99 -31.10
CA ARG A 37 12.43 -37.10 -30.08
C ARG A 37 11.47 -36.06 -30.68
N GLU A 38 10.25 -36.48 -31.00
CA GLU A 38 9.20 -35.59 -31.52
C GLU A 38 8.67 -34.59 -30.49
N ASP A 39 8.88 -34.84 -29.20
CA ASP A 39 8.51 -33.95 -28.08
C ASP A 39 9.35 -32.67 -28.03
N VAL A 40 10.53 -32.67 -28.66
CA VAL A 40 11.44 -31.53 -28.69
C VAL A 40 11.09 -30.62 -29.86
N SER A 41 10.50 -29.47 -29.58
CA SER A 41 10.26 -28.46 -30.63
C SER A 41 11.51 -27.66 -30.99
N ILE A 42 11.50 -27.04 -32.17
CA ILE A 42 12.51 -26.05 -32.61
C ILE A 42 12.74 -24.97 -31.53
N HIS A 43 11.68 -24.54 -30.84
CA HIS A 43 11.77 -23.54 -29.78
C HIS A 43 12.59 -24.04 -28.59
N ASN A 44 12.44 -25.30 -28.20
CA ASN A 44 13.18 -25.89 -27.10
C ASN A 44 14.69 -25.93 -27.39
N ILE A 45 15.07 -26.33 -28.61
CA ILE A 45 16.47 -26.32 -29.04
C ILE A 45 17.01 -24.89 -29.11
N LYS A 46 16.22 -23.92 -29.60
CA LYS A 46 16.59 -22.50 -29.60
C LYS A 46 16.85 -21.99 -28.17
N SER A 47 15.95 -22.26 -27.24
CA SER A 47 16.09 -21.86 -25.83
C SER A 47 17.28 -22.52 -25.15
N LEU A 48 17.55 -23.80 -25.43
CA LEU A 48 18.73 -24.50 -24.94
C LEU A 48 20.00 -23.78 -25.43
N CYS A 49 20.12 -23.54 -26.73
CA CYS A 49 21.30 -22.89 -27.28
C CYS A 49 21.47 -21.43 -26.83
N THR A 50 20.39 -20.68 -26.58
CA THR A 50 20.50 -19.33 -26.00
C THR A 50 21.05 -19.39 -24.57
N ARG A 51 20.60 -20.34 -23.75
CA ARG A 51 21.08 -20.51 -22.36
C ARG A 51 22.54 -20.94 -22.29
N GLU A 52 22.97 -21.82 -23.19
CA GLU A 52 24.33 -22.37 -23.22
C GLU A 52 25.30 -21.53 -24.07
N GLY A 53 24.85 -20.41 -24.65
CA GLY A 53 25.68 -19.52 -25.47
C GLY A 53 25.98 -20.01 -26.89
N TRP A 54 25.35 -21.09 -27.35
CA TRP A 54 25.55 -21.68 -28.69
C TRP A 54 24.72 -20.96 -29.76
N VAL A 55 24.93 -19.66 -29.91
CA VAL A 55 24.09 -18.79 -30.74
C VAL A 55 24.51 -18.87 -32.22
N THR A 56 23.53 -19.09 -33.09
CA THR A 56 23.69 -18.89 -34.53
C THR A 56 23.68 -17.38 -34.79
N ARG A 57 24.84 -16.78 -35.03
CA ARG A 57 24.89 -15.44 -35.64
C ARG A 57 24.73 -15.61 -37.14
N THR A 58 23.53 -15.95 -37.61
CA THR A 58 23.24 -15.76 -39.04
C THR A 58 23.22 -14.25 -39.28
N PRO A 59 24.17 -13.68 -40.04
CA PRO A 59 24.09 -12.28 -40.40
C PRO A 59 22.79 -12.09 -41.18
N ARG A 60 21.94 -11.16 -40.74
CA ARG A 60 20.80 -10.76 -41.56
C ARG A 60 21.35 -10.18 -42.86
N PRO A 61 20.80 -10.51 -44.04
CA PRO A 61 21.23 -9.88 -45.27
C PRO A 61 21.09 -8.36 -45.10
N LYS A 62 22.22 -7.67 -45.13
CA LYS A 62 22.25 -6.21 -45.01
C LYS A 62 21.75 -5.67 -46.34
N ILE A 63 20.60 -5.00 -46.33
CA ILE A 63 20.09 -4.33 -47.53
C ILE A 63 21.08 -3.22 -47.88
N VAL A 64 21.84 -3.45 -48.94
CA VAL A 64 22.75 -2.46 -49.53
C VAL A 64 21.94 -1.70 -50.56
N LEU A 65 21.84 -0.39 -50.34
CA LEU A 65 21.23 0.56 -51.25
C LEU A 65 22.34 1.28 -52.01
N THR A 66 22.16 1.41 -53.31
CA THR A 66 23.02 2.21 -54.18
C THR A 66 22.90 3.70 -53.81
N PRO A 67 23.93 4.51 -54.13
CA PRO A 67 23.87 5.96 -53.96
C PRO A 67 22.66 6.60 -54.68
N ALA A 68 22.30 6.08 -55.86
CA ALA A 68 21.14 6.54 -56.64
C ALA A 68 19.81 6.28 -55.93
N GLU A 69 19.62 5.08 -55.37
CA GLU A 69 18.43 4.73 -54.58
C GLU A 69 18.35 5.58 -53.30
N LEU A 70 19.47 5.77 -52.59
CA LEU A 70 19.51 6.62 -51.40
C LEU A 70 19.16 8.08 -51.71
N ASN A 71 19.66 8.61 -52.83
CA ASN A 71 19.33 9.97 -53.25
C ASN A 71 17.84 10.08 -53.62
N TRP A 72 17.30 9.09 -54.33
CA TRP A 72 15.87 9.04 -54.65
C TRP A 72 14.97 8.99 -53.41
N ILE A 73 15.33 8.16 -52.42
CA ILE A 73 14.63 8.07 -51.14
C ILE A 73 14.72 9.42 -50.40
N LYS A 74 15.86 10.10 -50.44
CA LYS A 74 16.09 11.40 -49.80
C LYS A 74 15.24 12.50 -50.44
N THR A 75 15.06 12.51 -51.77
CA THR A 75 14.23 13.50 -52.48
C THR A 75 12.74 13.26 -52.24
N HIS A 76 12.31 12.00 -52.16
CA HIS A 76 10.90 11.62 -51.97
C HIS A 76 10.49 11.43 -50.50
N ARG A 77 11.34 11.85 -49.54
CA ARG A 77 11.10 11.67 -48.10
C ARG A 77 9.91 12.45 -47.53
N LYS A 78 9.41 13.44 -48.28
CA LYS A 78 8.24 14.26 -47.87
C LYS A 78 6.91 13.53 -48.09
N ASN A 79 6.88 12.53 -48.98
CA ASN A 79 5.67 11.77 -49.27
C ASN A 79 5.37 10.75 -48.14
N PRO A 80 4.12 10.28 -48.02
CA PRO A 80 3.80 9.13 -47.18
C PRO A 80 4.71 7.94 -47.50
N ARG A 81 5.25 7.29 -46.46
CA ARG A 81 6.27 6.23 -46.62
C ARG A 81 5.81 5.08 -47.52
N ALA A 82 4.52 4.72 -47.47
CA ALA A 82 3.95 3.70 -48.35
C ALA A 82 3.98 4.12 -49.82
N GLN A 83 3.76 5.41 -50.11
CA GLN A 83 3.83 5.96 -51.46
C GLN A 83 5.28 6.05 -51.95
N THR A 84 6.22 6.46 -51.08
CA THR A 84 7.65 6.45 -51.38
C THR A 84 8.16 5.03 -51.63
N LEU A 85 7.64 4.03 -50.91
CA LEU A 85 7.98 2.62 -51.14
C LEU A 85 7.47 2.14 -52.49
N LYS A 86 6.19 2.42 -52.80
CA LYS A 86 5.58 2.05 -54.08
C LYS A 86 6.33 2.66 -55.27
N SER A 87 6.75 3.92 -55.18
CA SER A 87 7.53 4.56 -56.24
C SER A 87 8.97 4.06 -56.32
N LEU A 88 9.58 3.67 -55.20
CA LEU A 88 10.91 3.03 -55.18
C LEU A 88 10.87 1.66 -55.87
N HIS A 89 9.84 0.86 -55.57
CA HIS A 89 9.61 -0.45 -56.21
C HIS A 89 9.40 -0.30 -57.72
N ALA A 90 8.58 0.65 -58.14
CA ALA A 90 8.31 0.91 -59.55
C ALA A 90 9.57 1.39 -60.31
N LYS A 91 10.45 2.16 -59.68
CA LYS A 91 11.62 2.76 -60.33
C LYS A 91 12.87 1.87 -60.34
N PHE A 92 13.11 1.12 -59.27
CA PHE A 92 14.34 0.33 -59.10
C PHE A 92 14.09 -1.19 -59.00
N GLY A 93 12.84 -1.65 -59.09
CA GLY A 93 12.49 -3.09 -59.04
C GLY A 93 12.75 -3.77 -57.69
N ARG A 94 13.01 -3.01 -56.62
CA ARG A 94 13.44 -3.54 -55.30
C ARG A 94 12.28 -3.99 -54.41
N THR A 95 11.72 -5.17 -54.66
CA THR A 95 10.63 -5.74 -53.85
C THR A 95 11.06 -6.28 -52.48
N ASP A 96 12.37 -6.37 -52.23
CA ASP A 96 12.99 -6.82 -50.97
C ASP A 96 12.92 -5.77 -49.83
N ILE A 97 12.60 -4.52 -50.16
CA ILE A 97 12.52 -3.41 -49.20
C ILE A 97 11.07 -3.27 -48.71
N ASP A 98 10.89 -3.25 -47.39
CA ASP A 98 9.59 -2.99 -46.76
C ASP A 98 9.55 -1.58 -46.10
N VAL A 99 8.38 -1.21 -45.56
CA VAL A 99 8.18 0.08 -44.87
C VAL A 99 9.07 0.20 -43.63
N LYS A 100 9.38 -0.91 -42.95
CA LYS A 100 10.23 -0.93 -41.75
C LYS A 100 11.70 -0.62 -42.10
N ASN A 101 12.16 -1.11 -43.24
CA ASN A 101 13.48 -0.83 -43.80
C ASN A 101 13.61 0.66 -44.12
N LEU A 102 12.61 1.26 -44.79
CA LEU A 102 12.57 2.72 -45.02
C LEU A 102 12.59 3.51 -43.70
N GLN A 103 11.81 3.11 -42.71
CA GLN A 103 11.81 3.76 -41.39
C GLN A 103 13.20 3.69 -40.73
N SER A 104 13.86 2.53 -40.77
CA SER A 104 15.22 2.34 -40.24
C SER A 104 16.24 3.21 -40.97
N ILE A 105 16.14 3.34 -42.29
CA ILE A 105 17.01 4.22 -43.10
C ILE A 105 16.81 5.68 -42.68
N TYR A 106 15.56 6.12 -42.49
CA TYR A 106 15.26 7.50 -42.12
C TYR A 106 15.82 7.82 -40.72
N THR A 107 15.70 6.89 -39.78
CA THR A 107 16.29 7.03 -38.45
C THR A 107 17.82 7.09 -38.52
N ARG A 108 18.47 6.12 -39.17
CA ARG A 108 19.94 6.05 -39.25
C ARG A 108 20.58 7.22 -39.99
N LYS A 109 19.90 7.76 -41.00
CA LYS A 109 20.37 8.92 -41.77
C LYS A 109 19.89 10.26 -41.23
N GLY A 110 19.12 10.27 -40.13
CA GLY A 110 18.57 11.50 -39.56
C GLY A 110 17.54 12.20 -40.45
N TRP A 111 16.89 11.48 -41.36
CA TRP A 111 15.88 12.02 -42.29
C TRP A 111 14.45 11.94 -41.77
N LEU A 112 14.26 11.53 -40.51
CA LEU A 112 12.94 11.56 -39.90
C LEU A 112 12.39 12.99 -39.94
N ARG A 113 11.16 13.12 -40.43
CA ARG A 113 10.39 14.36 -40.27
C ARG A 113 10.36 14.66 -38.77
N ARG A 114 10.92 15.79 -38.35
CA ARG A 114 10.62 16.38 -37.03
C ARG A 114 9.11 16.63 -37.03
N GLN A 115 8.34 15.67 -36.52
CA GLN A 115 6.88 15.86 -36.42
C GLN A 115 6.55 16.97 -35.42
N ASN A 116 7.50 17.31 -34.56
CA ASN A 116 7.44 18.43 -33.64
C ASN A 116 8.61 19.39 -33.95
N ALA A 117 8.50 20.17 -35.02
CA ALA A 117 9.11 21.49 -34.94
C ALA A 117 8.32 22.20 -33.83
N HIS A 118 8.97 22.55 -32.71
CA HIS A 118 8.34 23.37 -31.68
C HIS A 118 7.76 24.59 -32.40
N ARG A 119 6.43 24.71 -32.45
CA ARG A 119 5.81 25.96 -32.87
C ARG A 119 6.28 27.01 -31.89
N GLY A 120 6.64 28.18 -32.40
CA GLY A 120 7.01 29.31 -31.54
C GLY A 120 5.92 29.56 -30.50
N TRP A 121 6.30 30.21 -29.39
CA TRP A 121 5.29 30.63 -28.42
C TRP A 121 4.25 31.50 -29.10
N ILE A 122 2.97 31.16 -28.89
CA ILE A 122 1.86 32.02 -29.32
C ILE A 122 1.83 33.22 -28.39
N SER A 123 2.00 34.40 -28.97
CA SER A 123 1.80 35.67 -28.30
C SER A 123 0.32 36.00 -28.24
N TYR A 124 -0.13 36.39 -27.04
CA TYR A 124 -1.48 36.88 -26.79
C TYR A 124 -1.40 38.35 -26.38
N SER A 125 -2.30 39.19 -26.88
CA SER A 125 -2.45 40.58 -26.43
C SER A 125 -3.00 40.63 -25.00
N GLU A 126 -2.87 41.77 -24.33
CA GLU A 126 -3.41 41.95 -22.98
C GLU A 126 -4.94 41.81 -22.96
N GLU A 127 -5.61 42.31 -24.00
CA GLU A 127 -7.06 42.18 -24.18
C GLU A 127 -7.48 40.71 -24.35
N GLU A 128 -6.75 39.95 -25.18
CA GLU A 128 -7.00 38.51 -25.35
C GLU A 128 -6.79 37.74 -24.05
N LEU A 129 -5.75 38.07 -23.28
CA LEU A 129 -5.48 37.45 -21.98
C LEU A 129 -6.57 37.76 -20.96
N ALA A 130 -7.04 39.02 -20.90
CA ALA A 130 -8.12 39.44 -20.01
C ALA A 130 -9.44 38.73 -20.37
N TRP A 131 -9.73 38.63 -21.67
CA TRP A 131 -10.92 37.94 -22.17
C TRP A 131 -10.88 36.43 -21.89
N ILE A 132 -9.74 35.76 -22.12
CA ILE A 132 -9.61 34.33 -21.82
C ILE A 132 -9.74 34.07 -20.31
N LYS A 133 -9.23 34.99 -19.48
CA LYS A 133 -9.33 34.89 -18.02
C LYS A 133 -10.78 35.00 -17.55
N SER A 134 -11.57 35.92 -18.10
CA SER A 134 -12.99 36.08 -17.72
C SER A 134 -13.84 34.87 -18.11
N HIS A 135 -13.50 34.18 -19.22
CA HIS A 135 -14.21 33.00 -19.70
C HIS A 135 -13.64 31.66 -19.18
N ALA A 136 -12.63 31.68 -18.31
CA ALA A 136 -11.89 30.49 -17.89
C ALA A 136 -12.73 29.41 -17.18
N SER A 137 -13.92 29.77 -16.68
CA SER A 137 -14.89 28.87 -16.04
C SER A 137 -15.62 27.95 -17.04
N MET A 138 -15.68 28.33 -18.31
CA MET A 138 -16.37 27.57 -19.36
C MET A 138 -15.57 26.33 -19.83
N PRO A 139 -16.22 25.38 -20.53
CA PRO A 139 -15.52 24.26 -21.16
C PRO A 139 -14.48 24.76 -22.17
N ARG A 140 -13.30 24.13 -22.23
CA ARG A 140 -12.19 24.60 -23.10
C ARG A 140 -12.53 24.62 -24.59
N ASN A 141 -13.47 23.77 -25.04
CA ASN A 141 -13.94 23.81 -26.44
C ASN A 141 -14.80 25.05 -26.72
N ALA A 142 -15.75 25.35 -25.82
CA ALA A 142 -16.60 26.54 -25.94
C ALA A 142 -15.79 27.85 -25.90
N ILE A 143 -14.78 27.94 -25.02
CA ILE A 143 -13.88 29.12 -24.99
C ILE A 143 -13.16 29.27 -26.32
N PHE A 144 -12.69 28.18 -26.91
CA PHE A 144 -11.97 28.22 -28.19
C PHE A 144 -12.87 28.68 -29.34
N GLU A 145 -14.09 28.17 -29.44
CA GLU A 145 -15.07 28.58 -30.45
C GLU A 145 -15.37 30.09 -30.35
N LEU A 146 -15.68 30.57 -29.13
CA LEU A 146 -15.94 31.99 -28.88
C LEU A 146 -14.70 32.87 -29.10
N PHE A 147 -13.49 32.38 -28.82
CA PHE A 147 -12.25 33.11 -29.05
C PHE A 147 -11.99 33.31 -30.55
N VAL A 148 -12.18 32.26 -31.35
CA VAL A 148 -12.06 32.34 -32.81
C VAL A 148 -13.13 33.26 -33.37
N GLU A 149 -14.34 33.24 -32.82
CA GLU A 149 -15.42 34.14 -33.25
C GLU A 149 -15.13 35.61 -32.92
N THR A 150 -14.58 35.90 -31.75
CA THR A 150 -14.34 37.27 -31.26
C THR A 150 -13.10 37.90 -31.90
N PHE A 151 -11.97 37.19 -31.91
CA PHE A 151 -10.68 37.73 -32.34
C PHE A 151 -10.30 37.32 -33.77
N LYS A 152 -11.12 36.48 -34.44
CA LYS A 152 -10.93 35.99 -35.82
C LYS A 152 -9.53 35.40 -36.10
N ARG A 153 -8.88 34.87 -35.06
CA ARG A 153 -7.55 34.24 -35.15
C ARG A 153 -7.65 32.77 -35.54
N THR A 154 -6.88 32.36 -36.54
CA THR A 154 -6.85 30.99 -37.08
C THR A 154 -5.56 30.22 -36.72
N ASP A 155 -4.60 30.91 -36.10
CA ASP A 155 -3.31 30.36 -35.71
C ASP A 155 -3.34 29.66 -34.33
N VAL A 156 -4.27 30.07 -33.46
CA VAL A 156 -4.49 29.51 -32.13
C VAL A 156 -5.33 28.23 -32.20
N ARG A 157 -4.96 27.19 -31.43
CA ARG A 157 -5.76 25.97 -31.28
C ARG A 157 -6.35 25.86 -29.87
N GLN A 158 -7.36 25.00 -29.73
CA GLN A 158 -7.94 24.65 -28.43
C GLN A 158 -6.89 24.22 -27.40
N ASP A 159 -5.88 23.43 -27.81
CA ASP A 159 -4.80 22.99 -26.93
C ASP A 159 -3.89 24.13 -26.45
N ASP A 160 -3.77 25.21 -27.23
CA ASP A 160 -2.97 26.37 -26.88
C ASP A 160 -3.66 27.19 -25.78
N ILE A 161 -4.98 27.39 -25.90
CA ILE A 161 -5.82 28.01 -24.86
C ILE A 161 -5.81 27.16 -23.59
N LYS A 162 -5.95 25.83 -23.72
CA LYS A 162 -5.84 24.88 -22.60
C LYS A 162 -4.49 24.99 -21.90
N SER A 163 -3.40 25.05 -22.66
CA SER A 163 -2.03 25.16 -22.14
C SER A 163 -1.80 26.52 -21.48
N LEU A 164 -2.31 27.61 -22.05
CA LEU A 164 -2.30 28.95 -21.46
C LEU A 164 -3.03 28.97 -20.11
N CYS A 165 -4.28 28.49 -20.07
CA CYS A 165 -5.09 28.43 -18.84
C CYS A 165 -4.41 27.57 -17.77
N THR A 166 -3.76 26.47 -18.15
CA THR A 166 -3.03 25.60 -17.22
C THR A 166 -1.81 26.31 -16.62
N ARG A 167 -0.99 26.97 -17.45
CA ARG A 167 0.19 27.73 -17.02
C ARG A 167 -0.18 28.91 -16.12
N ARG A 168 -1.26 29.62 -16.47
CA ARG A 168 -1.78 30.78 -15.71
C ARG A 168 -2.67 30.39 -14.52
N LYS A 169 -2.90 29.08 -14.29
CA LYS A 169 -3.80 28.54 -13.25
C LYS A 169 -5.24 29.04 -13.34
N TRP A 170 -5.70 29.43 -14.53
CA TRP A 170 -7.10 29.77 -14.80
C TRP A 170 -7.90 28.49 -15.01
N ARG A 171 -8.20 27.80 -13.91
CA ARG A 171 -8.89 26.51 -13.93
C ARG A 171 -10.41 26.75 -13.93
N ALA A 172 -11.11 25.96 -14.74
CA ALA A 172 -12.55 25.84 -14.59
C ALA A 172 -12.88 25.21 -13.22
N ALA A 173 -14.04 25.50 -12.67
CA ALA A 173 -14.51 24.95 -11.39
C ALA A 173 -14.73 23.42 -11.40
N SER A 174 -14.50 22.75 -12.54
CA SER A 174 -14.56 21.29 -12.65
C SER A 174 -13.24 20.67 -12.19
N ASP A 175 -13.30 19.92 -11.09
CA ASP A 175 -12.18 19.15 -10.51
C ASP A 175 -11.90 17.83 -11.25
N GLY A 176 -12.64 17.55 -12.34
CA GLY A 176 -12.53 16.32 -13.12
C GLY A 176 -13.08 15.09 -12.41
N ARG A 177 -13.74 15.24 -11.26
CA ARG A 177 -14.37 14.14 -10.52
C ARG A 177 -15.84 14.04 -10.91
N PHE A 178 -16.36 12.82 -10.96
CA PHE A 178 -17.80 12.62 -11.02
C PHE A 178 -18.42 13.13 -9.72
N LYS A 179 -19.48 13.93 -9.81
CA LYS A 179 -20.18 14.44 -8.63
C LYS A 179 -20.75 13.25 -7.84
N LYS A 180 -20.74 13.35 -6.51
CA LYS A 180 -21.35 12.34 -5.64
C LYS A 180 -22.83 12.16 -6.06
N GLY A 181 -23.22 10.92 -6.35
CA GLY A 181 -24.56 10.59 -6.85
C GLY A 181 -24.67 10.42 -8.37
N THR A 182 -23.63 10.71 -9.15
CA THR A 182 -23.63 10.39 -10.59
C THR A 182 -23.66 8.87 -10.79
N ILE A 183 -24.77 8.39 -11.36
CA ILE A 183 -24.94 6.98 -11.72
C ILE A 183 -24.31 6.76 -13.10
N PRO A 184 -23.30 5.87 -13.25
CA PRO A 184 -22.76 5.54 -14.55
C PRO A 184 -23.86 5.01 -15.48
N PRO A 185 -23.84 5.36 -16.78
CA PRO A 185 -24.89 4.99 -17.74
C PRO A 185 -25.06 3.47 -17.92
N ASN A 186 -24.07 2.69 -17.49
CA ASN A 186 -24.04 1.23 -17.56
C ASN A 186 -24.38 0.55 -16.23
N LYS A 187 -24.67 1.28 -15.15
CA LYS A 187 -25.03 0.70 -13.85
C LYS A 187 -26.36 -0.06 -14.00
N GLY A 188 -26.38 -1.33 -13.58
CA GLY A 188 -27.58 -2.18 -13.66
C GLY A 188 -27.88 -2.75 -15.05
N LYS A 189 -27.22 -2.29 -16.11
CA LYS A 189 -27.39 -2.85 -17.46
C LYS A 189 -26.54 -4.12 -17.61
N LYS A 190 -27.18 -5.28 -17.71
CA LYS A 190 -26.52 -6.50 -18.20
C LYS A 190 -26.09 -6.24 -19.66
N LYS A 191 -24.84 -6.54 -20.02
CA LYS A 191 -24.25 -6.21 -21.34
C LYS A 191 -25.19 -6.62 -22.48
N VAL A 192 -25.74 -5.64 -23.20
CA VAL A 192 -26.81 -5.83 -24.19
C VAL A 192 -26.27 -6.32 -25.55
N THR A 193 -24.98 -6.12 -25.83
CA THR A 193 -24.36 -6.54 -27.10
C THR A 193 -23.02 -7.23 -26.83
N LEU A 194 -23.06 -8.55 -26.74
CA LEU A 194 -21.86 -9.37 -26.65
C LEU A 194 -21.50 -9.79 -28.07
N HIS A 195 -20.41 -9.25 -28.60
CA HIS A 195 -19.81 -9.71 -29.86
C HIS A 195 -19.68 -11.26 -29.83
N PRO A 196 -19.90 -11.99 -30.93
CA PRO A 196 -19.89 -13.46 -30.95
C PRO A 196 -18.65 -14.10 -30.29
N ASN A 197 -17.47 -13.51 -30.50
CA ASN A 197 -16.24 -13.93 -29.84
C ASN A 197 -16.29 -13.81 -28.30
N THR A 198 -16.97 -12.80 -27.77
CA THR A 198 -17.16 -12.62 -26.32
C THR A 198 -18.13 -13.65 -25.76
N LEU A 199 -19.19 -14.02 -26.49
CA LEU A 199 -20.11 -15.08 -26.09
C LEU A 199 -19.39 -16.44 -26.00
N ARG A 200 -18.54 -16.76 -27.00
CA ARG A 200 -17.76 -18.01 -27.02
C ARG A 200 -16.82 -18.14 -25.82
N ALA A 201 -16.25 -17.04 -25.34
CA ALA A 201 -15.27 -17.02 -24.25
C ALA A 201 -15.90 -16.90 -22.85
N GLN A 202 -17.23 -16.76 -22.74
CA GLN A 202 -17.90 -16.68 -21.44
C GLN A 202 -17.97 -18.05 -20.76
N PHE A 203 -17.71 -18.05 -19.45
CA PHE A 203 -17.97 -19.22 -18.63
C PHE A 203 -19.47 -19.50 -18.62
N LYS A 204 -19.85 -20.72 -19.03
CA LYS A 204 -21.22 -21.20 -18.94
C LYS A 204 -21.57 -21.43 -17.46
N ALA A 205 -22.83 -21.20 -17.09
CA ALA A 205 -23.31 -21.54 -15.76
C ALA A 205 -23.06 -23.03 -15.47
N GLY A 206 -22.62 -23.35 -14.26
CA GLY A 206 -22.29 -24.74 -13.86
C GLY A 206 -20.93 -25.26 -14.36
N HIS A 207 -20.19 -24.50 -15.16
CA HIS A 207 -18.88 -24.94 -15.65
C HIS A 207 -17.86 -25.05 -14.51
N GLN A 208 -17.50 -26.28 -14.12
CA GLN A 208 -16.43 -26.52 -13.16
C GLN A 208 -15.06 -26.41 -13.84
N PRO A 209 -14.14 -25.58 -13.32
CA PRO A 209 -12.77 -25.53 -13.83
C PRO A 209 -12.08 -26.90 -13.75
N ALA A 210 -11.28 -27.27 -14.76
CA ALA A 210 -10.55 -28.54 -14.78
C ALA A 210 -9.55 -28.73 -13.62
N ASN A 211 -9.14 -27.63 -12.97
CA ASN A 211 -8.29 -27.65 -11.79
C ASN A 211 -9.06 -27.72 -10.47
N SER A 212 -10.39 -27.92 -10.52
CA SER A 212 -11.22 -28.15 -9.34
C SER A 212 -10.76 -29.42 -8.63
N LYS A 213 -10.51 -29.29 -7.33
CA LYS A 213 -10.04 -30.41 -6.50
C LYS A 213 -11.20 -31.04 -5.74
N PRO A 214 -11.18 -32.35 -5.49
CA PRO A 214 -12.22 -33.02 -4.71
C PRO A 214 -12.23 -32.53 -3.25
N LEU A 215 -13.32 -32.83 -2.53
CA LEU A 215 -13.37 -32.66 -1.07
C LEU A 215 -12.27 -33.50 -0.41
N GLY A 216 -11.75 -33.03 0.72
CA GLY A 216 -10.62 -33.65 1.39
C GLY A 216 -9.26 -33.42 0.72
N TYR A 217 -9.19 -32.73 -0.42
CA TYR A 217 -7.91 -32.43 -1.06
C TYR A 217 -7.00 -31.61 -0.14
N GLU A 218 -5.79 -32.13 0.08
CA GLU A 218 -4.77 -31.51 0.91
C GLU A 218 -3.63 -30.91 0.08
N ARG A 219 -3.09 -29.79 0.55
CA ARG A 219 -1.85 -29.23 0.02
C ARG A 219 -1.11 -28.43 1.08
N ILE A 220 0.21 -28.35 0.94
CA ILE A 220 1.03 -27.43 1.73
C ILE A 220 0.87 -26.02 1.15
N CYS A 221 0.67 -25.04 2.02
CA CYS A 221 0.62 -23.64 1.63
C CYS A 221 2.04 -23.09 1.44
N SER A 222 2.35 -22.66 0.21
CA SER A 222 3.68 -22.14 -0.16
C SER A 222 4.10 -20.87 0.60
N LYS A 223 3.16 -20.12 1.20
CA LYS A 223 3.47 -18.87 1.92
C LYS A 223 3.82 -19.09 3.38
N ASN A 224 3.12 -20.00 4.05
CA ASN A 224 3.16 -20.10 5.52
C ASN A 224 3.43 -21.51 6.06
N GLY A 225 3.49 -22.53 5.18
CA GLY A 225 3.91 -23.89 5.51
C GLY A 225 2.83 -24.77 6.15
N TYR A 226 1.58 -24.31 6.28
CA TYR A 226 0.50 -25.12 6.85
C TYR A 226 -0.11 -26.05 5.81
N ILE A 227 -0.61 -27.20 6.26
CA ILE A 227 -1.48 -28.07 5.46
C ILE A 227 -2.86 -27.41 5.36
N LEU A 228 -3.35 -27.26 4.14
CA LEU A 228 -4.68 -26.77 3.82
C LEU A 228 -5.54 -27.92 3.31
N ILE A 229 -6.78 -28.02 3.77
CA ILE A 229 -7.75 -29.04 3.38
C ILE A 229 -8.99 -28.36 2.76
N LYS A 230 -9.56 -28.98 1.72
CA LYS A 230 -10.83 -28.55 1.13
C LYS A 230 -12.00 -29.22 1.87
N VAL A 231 -12.82 -28.43 2.53
CA VAL A 231 -13.96 -28.91 3.34
C VAL A 231 -15.30 -28.48 2.76
N ALA A 232 -16.34 -29.27 3.05
CA ALA A 232 -17.73 -28.98 2.69
C ALA A 232 -18.36 -27.97 3.67
N GLN A 233 -17.75 -26.79 3.81
CA GLN A 233 -18.26 -25.69 4.61
C GLN A 233 -18.36 -24.44 3.75
N THR A 234 -19.46 -23.69 3.92
CA THR A 234 -19.70 -22.45 3.19
C THR A 234 -18.60 -21.43 3.48
N ASN A 235 -18.03 -20.87 2.42
CA ASN A 235 -17.02 -19.83 2.53
C ASN A 235 -17.69 -18.50 2.95
N PRO A 236 -17.34 -17.92 4.12
CA PRO A 236 -17.99 -16.69 4.61
C PRO A 236 -17.74 -15.47 3.72
N TYR A 237 -16.68 -15.47 2.90
CA TYR A 237 -16.33 -14.32 2.04
C TYR A 237 -16.92 -14.42 0.63
N THR A 238 -17.10 -15.64 0.11
CA THR A 238 -17.53 -15.86 -1.28
C THR A 238 -18.89 -16.54 -1.42
N GLY A 239 -19.45 -17.08 -0.33
CA GLY A 239 -20.70 -17.86 -0.35
C GLY A 239 -20.56 -19.23 -1.05
N ALA A 240 -19.36 -19.64 -1.45
CA ALA A 240 -19.16 -20.94 -2.10
C ALA A 240 -19.45 -22.09 -1.12
N PRO A 241 -20.06 -23.21 -1.56
CA PRO A 241 -20.44 -24.33 -0.69
C PRO A 241 -19.24 -25.10 -0.10
N THR A 242 -18.03 -24.81 -0.58
CA THR A 242 -16.79 -25.40 -0.09
C THR A 242 -15.77 -24.31 0.19
N ARG A 243 -14.89 -24.53 1.15
CA ARG A 243 -13.77 -23.63 1.46
C ARG A 243 -12.49 -24.41 1.68
N ILE A 244 -11.36 -23.75 1.41
CA ILE A 244 -10.04 -24.26 1.76
C ILE A 244 -9.65 -23.60 3.07
N MET A 245 -9.32 -24.40 4.08
CA MET A 245 -8.91 -23.90 5.40
C MET A 245 -7.71 -24.68 5.94
N PRO A 246 -6.98 -24.14 6.93
CA PRO A 246 -5.90 -24.87 7.56
C PRO A 246 -6.40 -26.14 8.26
N LYS A 247 -5.76 -27.28 7.97
CA LYS A 247 -6.16 -28.60 8.48
C LYS A 247 -6.10 -28.68 10.00
N HIS A 248 -5.05 -28.14 10.62
CA HIS A 248 -4.94 -28.07 12.08
C HIS A 248 -6.13 -27.33 12.72
N ARG A 249 -6.55 -26.22 12.13
CA ARG A 249 -7.71 -25.45 12.62
C ARG A 249 -9.00 -26.25 12.46
N TYR A 250 -9.17 -26.90 11.32
CA TYR A 250 -10.35 -27.74 11.08
C TYR A 250 -10.44 -28.86 12.11
N LEU A 251 -9.36 -29.63 12.33
CA LEU A 251 -9.36 -30.73 13.29
C LEU A 251 -9.52 -30.24 14.74
N TRP A 252 -8.84 -29.15 15.10
CA TRP A 252 -8.98 -28.56 16.43
C TRP A 252 -10.41 -28.07 16.71
N GLU A 253 -11.07 -27.43 15.73
CA GLU A 253 -12.46 -26.97 15.86
C GLU A 253 -13.47 -28.13 15.95
N GLN A 254 -13.16 -29.33 15.43
CA GLN A 254 -14.01 -30.51 15.60
C GLN A 254 -14.01 -31.03 17.05
N GLU A 255 -12.87 -31.00 17.73
CA GLU A 255 -12.74 -31.51 19.10
C GLU A 255 -13.07 -30.47 20.17
N ASN A 256 -12.67 -29.21 19.97
CA ASN A 256 -12.75 -28.15 20.99
C ASN A 256 -13.83 -27.10 20.69
N GLY A 257 -14.48 -27.18 19.52
CA GLY A 257 -15.45 -26.19 19.06
C GLY A 257 -14.82 -24.95 18.41
N PRO A 258 -15.63 -23.92 18.08
CA PRO A 258 -15.15 -22.75 17.35
C PRO A 258 -14.16 -21.92 18.17
N ILE A 259 -13.09 -21.43 17.52
CA ILE A 259 -12.11 -20.57 18.17
C ILE A 259 -12.78 -19.25 18.60
N PRO A 260 -12.71 -18.88 19.90
CA PRO A 260 -13.27 -17.63 20.41
C PRO A 260 -12.70 -16.38 19.74
N ALA A 261 -13.49 -15.31 19.69
CA ALA A 261 -13.04 -14.03 19.16
C ALA A 261 -11.85 -13.49 19.99
N GLY A 262 -10.78 -13.07 19.30
CA GLY A 262 -9.57 -12.59 19.96
C GLY A 262 -8.56 -13.69 20.35
N CYS A 263 -8.84 -14.95 20.02
CA CYS A 263 -7.93 -16.07 20.23
C CYS A 263 -7.36 -16.62 18.90
N VAL A 264 -6.21 -17.29 18.99
CA VAL A 264 -5.49 -17.91 17.87
C VAL A 264 -4.92 -19.27 18.28
N LEU A 265 -4.76 -20.17 17.30
CA LEU A 265 -4.09 -21.45 17.53
C LEU A 265 -2.57 -21.30 17.44
N ARG A 266 -1.88 -21.83 18.44
CA ARG A 266 -0.42 -21.87 18.53
C ARG A 266 0.06 -23.33 18.52
N CYS A 267 1.09 -23.59 17.72
CA CYS A 267 1.73 -24.88 17.62
C CYS A 267 2.69 -25.11 18.80
N LEU A 268 2.57 -26.22 19.51
CA LEU A 268 3.43 -26.54 20.66
C LEU A 268 4.82 -27.04 20.23
N ASP A 269 4.86 -27.99 19.29
CA ASP A 269 6.11 -28.58 18.76
C ASP A 269 6.83 -27.73 17.70
N ASN A 270 6.23 -26.61 17.29
CA ASN A 270 6.69 -25.71 16.20
C ASN A 270 6.73 -26.37 14.80
N ASN A 271 6.21 -27.59 14.67
CA ASN A 271 6.03 -28.29 13.40
C ASN A 271 4.62 -28.04 12.84
N LYS A 272 4.52 -27.10 11.89
CA LYS A 272 3.23 -26.72 11.26
C LYS A 272 2.58 -27.83 10.42
N LEU A 273 3.32 -28.91 10.15
CA LEU A 273 2.81 -30.09 9.44
C LEU A 273 2.14 -31.09 10.38
N ASN A 274 2.41 -31.01 11.69
CA ASN A 274 1.71 -31.79 12.69
C ASN A 274 0.32 -31.19 12.93
N THR A 275 -0.72 -31.85 12.41
CA THR A 275 -2.11 -31.38 12.49
C THR A 275 -2.91 -32.05 13.60
N ASP A 276 -2.27 -32.82 14.49
CA ASP A 276 -2.93 -33.39 15.67
C ASP A 276 -3.48 -32.27 16.56
N PRO A 277 -4.78 -32.26 16.90
CA PRO A 277 -5.38 -31.23 17.76
C PRO A 277 -4.65 -31.01 19.09
N ASN A 278 -4.05 -32.06 19.68
CA ASN A 278 -3.30 -31.96 20.94
C ASN A 278 -2.02 -31.14 20.81
N ASN A 279 -1.48 -30.99 19.60
CA ASN A 279 -0.32 -30.15 19.32
C ASN A 279 -0.67 -28.65 19.17
N TRP A 280 -1.97 -28.30 19.19
CA TRP A 280 -2.44 -26.93 19.04
C TRP A 280 -3.17 -26.44 20.28
N ILE A 281 -2.68 -25.33 20.83
CA ILE A 281 -3.34 -24.65 21.96
C ILE A 281 -3.98 -23.35 21.48
N CYS A 282 -5.22 -23.11 21.93
CA CYS A 282 -5.91 -21.85 21.71
C CYS A 282 -5.47 -20.83 22.77
N ILE A 283 -4.86 -19.74 22.33
CA ILE A 283 -4.34 -18.67 23.20
C ILE A 283 -4.86 -17.31 22.75
N SER A 284 -4.90 -16.35 23.68
CA SER A 284 -5.25 -14.96 23.37
C SER A 284 -4.23 -14.33 22.42
N LEU A 285 -4.67 -13.34 21.62
CA LEU A 285 -3.77 -12.56 20.77
C LEU A 285 -2.67 -11.85 21.57
N SER A 286 -2.97 -11.39 22.78
CA SER A 286 -2.00 -10.77 23.70
C SER A 286 -0.92 -11.75 24.13
N LEU A 287 -1.31 -12.95 24.58
CA LEU A 287 -0.37 -14.00 24.98
C LEU A 287 0.49 -14.44 23.79
N ASN A 288 -0.11 -14.63 22.62
CA ASN A 288 0.62 -14.99 21.40
C ASN A 288 1.68 -13.94 21.03
N ALA A 289 1.37 -12.65 21.20
CA ALA A 289 2.34 -11.56 20.98
C ALA A 289 3.50 -11.63 21.98
N ARG A 290 3.23 -11.86 23.27
CA ARG A 290 4.27 -12.03 24.31
C ARG A 290 5.17 -13.24 24.04
N LEU A 291 4.59 -14.35 23.60
CA LEU A 291 5.36 -15.56 23.22
C LEU A 291 6.28 -15.32 22.02
N ASN A 292 5.85 -14.51 21.05
CA ASN A 292 6.72 -14.11 19.95
C ASN A 292 7.90 -13.26 20.43
N ILE A 293 7.66 -12.29 21.32
CA ILE A 293 8.72 -11.46 21.91
C ILE A 293 9.69 -12.31 22.74
N ALA A 294 9.18 -13.31 23.45
CA ALA A 294 9.99 -14.23 24.26
C ALA A 294 10.78 -15.27 23.43
N GLY A 295 10.73 -15.21 22.09
CA GLY A 295 11.50 -16.11 21.22
C GLY A 295 11.03 -17.57 21.25
N TYR A 296 9.75 -17.84 21.56
CA TYR A 296 9.24 -19.21 21.76
C TYR A 296 9.58 -20.18 20.60
N ASN A 297 9.54 -19.71 19.35
CA ASN A 297 9.81 -20.56 18.19
C ASN A 297 11.30 -20.87 18.00
N GLU A 298 12.18 -20.03 18.51
CA GLU A 298 13.65 -20.17 18.42
C GLU A 298 14.20 -20.98 19.60
N ALA A 299 13.43 -21.07 20.70
CA ALA A 299 13.81 -21.83 21.87
C ALA A 299 13.93 -23.35 21.61
N PRO A 300 14.89 -24.03 22.26
CA PRO A 300 14.96 -25.49 22.28
C PRO A 300 13.66 -26.14 22.74
N ALA A 301 13.34 -27.32 22.20
CA ALA A 301 12.08 -28.01 22.52
C ALA A 301 11.89 -28.25 24.03
N SER A 302 12.98 -28.48 24.78
CA SER A 302 12.97 -28.66 26.24
C SER A 302 12.56 -27.40 27.02
N LEU A 303 12.84 -26.20 26.50
CA LEU A 303 12.56 -24.93 27.18
C LEU A 303 11.21 -24.32 26.82
N ARG A 304 10.62 -24.72 25.69
CA ARG A 304 9.34 -24.19 25.21
C ARG A 304 8.20 -24.34 26.22
N PRO A 305 7.97 -25.50 26.86
CA PRO A 305 6.92 -25.63 27.86
C PRO A 305 7.08 -24.62 29.01
N SER A 306 8.31 -24.41 29.48
CA SER A 306 8.63 -23.45 30.55
C SER A 306 8.39 -22.00 30.14
N ILE A 307 8.71 -21.64 28.89
CA ILE A 307 8.41 -20.30 28.36
C ILE A 307 6.90 -20.08 28.27
N LEU A 308 6.16 -21.08 27.76
CA LEU A 308 4.71 -21.01 27.63
C LEU A 308 4.05 -20.81 28.99
N THR A 309 4.37 -21.66 29.97
CA THR A 309 3.81 -21.58 31.33
C THR A 309 4.15 -20.25 32.01
N THR A 310 5.40 -19.78 31.88
CA THR A 310 5.81 -18.48 32.44
C THR A 310 5.01 -17.32 31.85
N GLN A 311 4.78 -17.32 30.52
CA GLN A 311 4.02 -16.25 29.88
C GLN A 311 2.52 -16.35 30.18
N MET A 312 1.96 -17.55 30.28
CA MET A 312 0.58 -17.77 30.73
C MET A 312 0.36 -17.26 32.16
N LEU A 313 1.30 -17.54 33.07
CA LEU A 313 1.27 -17.01 34.43
C LEU A 313 1.32 -15.49 34.45
N LYS A 314 2.22 -14.87 33.66
CA LYS A 314 2.29 -13.41 33.53
C LYS A 314 1.02 -12.79 32.93
N ASP A 315 0.35 -13.49 32.00
CA ASP A 315 -0.92 -13.03 31.43
C ASP A 315 -2.02 -13.05 32.49
N LYS A 316 -2.16 -14.17 33.22
CA LYS A 316 -3.15 -14.34 34.28
C LYS A 316 -2.94 -13.36 35.45
N VAL A 317 -1.68 -13.13 35.85
CA VAL A 317 -1.35 -12.08 36.84
C VAL A 317 -1.70 -10.69 36.31
N GLY A 318 -1.50 -10.44 35.02
CA GLY A 318 -1.87 -9.19 34.37
C GLY A 318 -3.38 -8.93 34.34
N GLU A 319 -4.18 -9.97 34.15
CA GLU A 319 -5.66 -9.89 34.20
C GLU A 319 -6.18 -9.50 35.59
N HIS A 320 -5.51 -9.97 36.65
CA HIS A 320 -5.86 -9.63 38.03
C HIS A 320 -5.25 -8.30 38.50
N ARG A 321 -4.27 -7.72 37.78
CA ARG A 321 -3.74 -6.40 38.11
C ARG A 321 -4.74 -5.33 37.65
N PRO A 322 -5.19 -4.45 38.55
CA PRO A 322 -6.05 -3.34 38.14
C PRO A 322 -5.31 -2.49 37.11
N SER A 323 -6.00 -2.15 36.01
CA SER A 323 -5.46 -1.25 35.00
C SER A 323 -5.07 0.08 35.66
N PRO A 324 -4.08 0.83 35.12
CA PRO A 324 -3.72 2.13 35.68
C PRO A 324 -4.93 3.06 35.87
N MET A 325 -5.92 2.99 34.98
CA MET A 325 -7.17 3.73 35.13
C MET A 325 -8.07 3.23 36.27
N GLN A 326 -8.12 1.93 36.55
CA GLN A 326 -8.80 1.39 37.73
C GLN A 326 -8.08 1.75 39.02
N ILE A 327 -6.74 1.77 39.02
CA ILE A 327 -5.94 2.23 40.16
C ILE A 327 -6.21 3.72 40.42
N ILE A 328 -6.20 4.55 39.38
CA ILE A 328 -6.51 5.99 39.48
C ILE A 328 -7.96 6.19 39.96
N ALA A 329 -8.93 5.48 39.37
CA ALA A 329 -10.33 5.55 39.78
C ALA A 329 -10.57 5.10 41.23
N ALA A 330 -9.84 4.07 41.69
CA ALA A 330 -9.90 3.61 43.08
C ALA A 330 -9.19 4.58 44.05
N LYS A 331 -8.14 5.28 43.61
CA LYS A 331 -7.42 6.28 44.41
C LYS A 331 -8.18 7.60 44.55
N GLU A 332 -8.96 7.99 43.54
CA GLU A 332 -9.62 9.32 43.50
C GLU A 332 -11.12 9.31 43.81
N GLY A 333 -11.72 8.20 44.25
CA GLY A 333 -13.16 8.17 44.60
C GLY A 333 -14.09 8.59 43.45
N PHE A 334 -13.68 8.36 42.20
CA PHE A 334 -14.27 8.99 41.02
C PHE A 334 -15.63 8.36 40.65
N LYS A 335 -16.74 9.04 40.94
CA LYS A 335 -18.06 8.75 40.35
C LYS A 335 -18.00 9.05 38.85
N ARG A 336 -18.28 8.03 38.01
CA ARG A 336 -18.29 8.18 36.54
C ARG A 336 -19.15 9.38 36.11
N PRO A 337 -18.68 10.25 35.20
CA PRO A 337 -19.59 11.15 34.51
C PRO A 337 -20.49 10.32 33.61
N SER A 338 -21.81 10.44 33.81
CA SER A 338 -22.80 9.82 32.95
C SER A 338 -22.64 10.33 31.51
N ARG A 339 -22.74 9.42 30.54
CA ARG A 339 -22.84 9.80 29.12
C ARG A 339 -24.10 10.64 28.95
N ARG A 340 -23.93 11.95 28.68
CA ARG A 340 -24.94 12.92 28.21
C ARG A 340 -26.36 12.37 28.07
N ALA A 341 -27.17 12.54 29.12
CA ALA A 341 -28.62 12.72 28.97
C ALA A 341 -28.89 14.23 28.90
N LYS A 342 -29.87 14.64 28.06
CA LYS A 342 -30.30 16.04 27.86
C LYS A 342 -30.82 16.66 29.18
N PRO A 343 -30.75 17.99 29.33
CA PRO A 343 -31.07 18.64 30.60
C PRO A 343 -32.58 18.76 30.81
N ALA A 344 -33.01 18.47 32.04
CA ALA A 344 -34.21 19.03 32.63
C ALA A 344 -33.82 19.51 34.05
N ASP A 345 -33.85 20.84 34.19
CA ASP A 345 -34.26 21.65 35.34
C ASP A 345 -33.67 21.44 36.74
N ASN A 346 -33.03 22.53 37.19
CA ASN A 346 -32.89 23.02 38.57
C ASN A 346 -32.01 22.24 39.57
N LEU A 347 -30.70 22.55 39.56
CA LEU A 347 -29.75 22.27 40.65
C LEU A 347 -29.46 23.52 41.52
N ARG A 348 -30.07 24.67 41.19
CA ARG A 348 -29.95 25.92 41.97
C ARG A 348 -30.60 25.79 43.35
N ASP A 349 -31.61 24.92 43.48
CA ASP A 349 -32.38 24.74 44.71
C ASP A 349 -31.75 23.74 45.70
N LEU A 350 -30.59 23.15 45.38
CA LEU A 350 -29.88 22.22 46.28
C LEU A 350 -28.61 22.83 46.91
N ILE A 351 -28.28 24.07 46.56
CA ILE A 351 -27.04 24.76 46.99
C ILE A 351 -27.27 25.56 48.29
N GLU A 352 -28.51 25.69 48.78
CA GLU A 352 -28.82 26.53 49.94
C GLU A 352 -28.86 25.82 51.31
N GLU A 353 -28.62 24.50 51.43
CA GLU A 353 -28.93 23.79 52.69
C GLU A 353 -27.77 23.20 53.52
N THR A 354 -26.48 23.43 53.21
CA THR A 354 -25.41 22.97 54.12
C THR A 354 -24.20 23.91 54.18
N VAL A 355 -24.29 24.92 55.04
CA VAL A 355 -23.15 25.66 55.61
C VAL A 355 -22.86 25.06 57.00
N PHE A 356 -21.61 24.66 57.28
CA PHE A 356 -21.01 24.81 58.63
C PHE A 356 -19.45 24.68 58.60
N ASP A 357 -18.82 25.76 59.06
CA ASP A 357 -17.55 25.99 59.78
C ASP A 357 -16.18 25.46 59.32
N PHE A 358 -15.38 26.37 58.74
CA PHE A 358 -13.91 26.39 58.92
C PHE A 358 -13.40 27.85 58.92
N ASN A 359 -12.68 28.28 59.97
CA ASN A 359 -12.24 29.67 60.18
C ASN A 359 -10.78 29.90 59.68
N PRO A 360 -10.55 30.66 58.58
CA PRO A 360 -9.23 30.80 57.94
C PRO A 360 -8.28 31.83 58.59
N SER A 361 -8.75 32.63 59.55
CA SER A 361 -8.02 33.82 60.02
C SER A 361 -6.75 33.52 60.85
N HIS A 362 -6.67 32.36 61.49
CA HIS A 362 -5.55 31.98 62.37
C HIS A 362 -4.29 31.52 61.62
N TYR A 363 -4.41 31.07 60.36
CA TYR A 363 -3.27 30.62 59.55
C TYR A 363 -2.65 31.74 58.70
N ALA A 364 -3.46 32.71 58.27
CA ALA A 364 -2.99 33.88 57.52
C ALA A 364 -1.97 34.70 58.34
N GLN A 365 -2.23 34.93 59.63
CA GLN A 365 -1.31 35.66 60.52
C GLN A 365 0.05 34.97 60.70
N LYS A 366 0.10 33.62 60.72
CA LYS A 366 1.36 32.87 60.85
C LYS A 366 2.19 32.88 59.56
N ILE A 367 1.52 32.91 58.40
CA ILE A 367 2.16 32.99 57.09
C ILE A 367 2.71 34.41 56.85
N ASP A 368 1.97 35.45 57.25
CA ASP A 368 2.44 36.84 57.14
C ASP A 368 3.61 37.15 58.09
N GLN A 369 3.60 36.61 59.32
CA GLN A 369 4.74 36.70 60.25
C GLN A 369 5.99 35.98 59.73
N ALA A 370 5.82 34.85 59.04
CA ALA A 370 6.89 34.09 58.41
C ALA A 370 7.51 34.80 57.20
N ILE A 371 6.69 35.45 56.37
CA ILE A 371 7.14 36.23 55.22
C ILE A 371 7.86 37.51 55.67
N ALA A 372 7.37 38.17 56.73
CA ALA A 372 8.02 39.35 57.31
C ALA A 372 9.38 39.03 57.95
N ALA A 373 9.52 37.87 58.62
CA ALA A 373 10.78 37.41 59.20
C ALA A 373 11.85 37.08 58.14
N ALA A 374 11.44 36.55 56.97
CA ALA A 374 12.33 36.23 55.86
C ALA A 374 12.79 37.47 55.06
N TRP A 375 12.08 38.60 55.17
CA TRP A 375 12.40 39.84 54.44
C TRP A 375 13.33 40.79 55.20
N HIS A 376 13.43 40.70 56.53
CA HIS A 376 14.21 41.65 57.36
C HIS A 376 15.38 41.05 58.15
N GLY A 377 15.64 39.75 58.06
CA GLY A 377 16.80 39.11 58.67
C GLY A 377 17.49 38.16 57.70
N GLY A 378 18.80 38.32 57.49
CA GLY A 378 19.62 37.54 56.54
C GLY A 378 19.80 36.07 56.92
N ALA A 379 18.72 35.29 56.88
CA ALA A 379 18.74 33.84 57.04
C ALA A 379 18.77 33.14 55.68
N ASN A 380 19.60 32.09 55.58
CA ASN A 380 19.77 31.27 54.38
C ASN A 380 18.46 30.52 54.06
N LEU A 381 17.82 30.85 52.93
CA LEU A 381 16.54 30.27 52.45
C LEU A 381 16.62 28.78 52.04
N SER A 382 17.73 28.09 52.30
CA SER A 382 17.87 26.64 52.06
C SER A 382 17.24 25.78 53.14
N ASP A 383 16.93 26.33 54.32
CA ASP A 383 16.54 25.54 55.50
C ASP A 383 15.05 25.69 55.87
N TRP A 384 14.23 26.30 55.00
CA TRP A 384 12.78 26.42 55.25
C TRP A 384 11.97 25.35 54.51
N ALA A 385 11.58 24.31 55.25
CA ALA A 385 10.57 23.34 54.87
C ALA A 385 9.19 23.81 55.39
N VAL A 386 8.19 23.92 54.52
CA VAL A 386 6.79 24.14 54.94
C VAL A 386 6.12 22.77 55.06
N PRO A 387 5.76 22.30 56.27
CA PRO A 387 5.00 21.07 56.41
C PRO A 387 3.53 21.31 56.04
N LEU A 388 3.02 20.59 55.04
CA LEU A 388 1.59 20.52 54.74
C LEU A 388 0.92 19.44 55.61
N PRO A 389 -0.18 19.73 56.33
CA PRO A 389 -0.78 18.76 57.23
C PRO A 389 -1.85 17.94 56.52
N PHE A 390 -1.48 16.98 55.67
CA PHE A 390 -2.39 15.89 55.31
C PHE A 390 -1.59 14.64 54.91
N LEU A 391 -1.40 13.74 55.86
CA LEU A 391 -1.27 12.28 55.67
C LEU A 391 -1.34 11.64 57.07
N LYS A 392 -2.54 11.21 57.50
CA LYS A 392 -2.63 10.12 58.47
C LYS A 392 -2.41 8.84 57.68
N ASN A 393 -1.17 8.38 57.71
CA ASN A 393 -0.71 7.00 57.73
C ASN A 393 0.78 7.03 57.35
N ASP A 394 1.60 6.88 58.38
CA ASP A 394 2.96 6.37 58.43
C ASP A 394 3.72 6.30 57.09
N GLU A 395 4.63 7.26 56.91
CA GLU A 395 6.06 7.09 56.55
C GLU A 395 6.62 8.40 55.95
N THR A 396 7.31 9.18 56.79
CA THR A 396 8.15 10.37 56.50
C THR A 396 7.51 11.61 55.82
N PRO A 397 7.73 12.84 56.34
CA PRO A 397 7.30 14.05 55.65
C PRO A 397 8.06 14.20 54.33
N THR A 398 7.34 14.19 53.21
CA THR A 398 7.94 14.38 51.89
C THR A 398 8.32 15.85 51.71
N THR A 399 9.57 16.19 52.03
CA THR A 399 10.11 17.53 51.78
C THR A 399 10.33 17.71 50.28
N ILE A 400 9.54 18.58 49.64
CA ILE A 400 9.76 18.95 48.24
C ILE A 400 10.82 20.05 48.17
N HIS A 401 12.02 19.70 47.70
CA HIS A 401 13.04 20.70 47.37
C HIS A 401 12.74 21.31 46.00
N ILE A 402 12.36 22.60 45.99
CA ILE A 402 12.15 23.35 44.75
C ILE A 402 13.52 23.89 44.27
N ASP A 403 13.99 23.42 43.12
CA ASP A 403 15.19 23.96 42.47
C ASP A 403 14.88 25.30 41.77
N TRP A 404 15.02 26.37 42.54
CA TRP A 404 14.76 27.74 42.11
C TRP A 404 15.68 28.22 40.96
N ARG A 405 16.84 27.58 40.73
CA ARG A 405 17.72 27.93 39.58
C ARG A 405 17.09 27.50 38.26
N ARG A 406 16.36 26.38 38.25
CA ARG A 406 15.66 25.86 37.06
C ARG A 406 14.42 26.67 36.70
N LEU A 407 13.68 27.15 37.70
CA LEU A 407 12.51 28.01 37.55
C LEU A 407 12.86 29.42 37.02
N ARG A 408 14.09 29.92 37.28
CA ARG A 408 14.55 31.21 36.78
C ARG A 408 14.73 31.25 35.25
N ARG A 409 14.98 30.10 34.61
CA ARG A 409 15.19 29.98 33.15
C ARG A 409 13.92 29.61 32.36
N ARG A 410 12.79 29.39 33.05
CA ARG A 410 11.51 28.92 32.47
C ARG A 410 10.34 29.74 33.02
N PRO A 411 10.07 30.93 32.47
CA PRO A 411 9.02 31.83 32.96
C PRO A 411 7.61 31.23 32.86
N ASP A 412 7.40 30.29 31.92
CA ASP A 412 6.17 29.50 31.76
C ASP A 412 5.85 28.66 33.01
N LEU A 413 6.85 27.96 33.56
CA LEU A 413 6.68 27.13 34.75
C LEU A 413 6.56 27.96 36.03
N ARG A 414 7.27 29.10 36.09
CA ARG A 414 7.18 30.05 37.19
C ARG A 414 5.78 30.66 37.32
N ASN A 415 5.18 31.08 36.22
CA ASN A 415 3.83 31.65 36.21
C ASN A 415 2.77 30.62 36.57
N ARG A 416 2.96 29.38 36.13
CA ARG A 416 2.05 28.27 36.46
C ARG A 416 2.14 27.85 37.93
N LEU A 417 3.33 27.91 38.52
CA LEU A 417 3.52 27.69 39.95
C LEU A 417 2.88 28.83 40.78
N LYS A 418 3.00 30.08 40.35
CA LYS A 418 2.32 31.23 40.97
C LYS A 418 0.80 31.08 40.97
N GLN A 419 0.22 30.73 39.82
CA GLN A 419 -1.23 30.50 39.69
C GLN A 419 -1.73 29.37 40.60
N LEU A 420 -0.94 28.30 40.76
CA LEU A 420 -1.30 27.21 41.66
C LEU A 420 -1.24 27.62 43.12
N ILE A 421 -0.27 28.46 43.50
CA ILE A 421 -0.15 28.97 44.87
C ILE A 421 -1.28 29.97 45.19
N GLU A 422 -1.57 30.90 44.28
CA GLU A 422 -2.68 31.87 44.41
C GLU A 422 -4.07 31.23 44.44
N ALA A 423 -4.23 30.03 43.87
CA ALA A 423 -5.48 29.28 43.91
C ALA A 423 -5.64 28.43 45.18
N THR A 424 -4.58 28.30 45.99
CA THR A 424 -4.55 27.50 47.23
C THR A 424 -4.46 28.36 48.50
N LEU A 425 -4.16 29.65 48.36
CA LEU A 425 -4.35 30.71 49.37
C LEU A 425 -5.77 31.27 49.26
#